data_AF-A0A965LZV8-F1
#
_entry.id   AF-A0A965LZV8-F1
#
_cell.length_a   1.000
_cell.length_b   1.000
_cell.length_c   1.000
_cell.angle_alpha   90.00
_cell.angle_beta   90.00
_cell.angle_gamma   90.00
#
_symmetry.space_group_name_H-M   'P 1'
#
loop_
_entity.id
_entity.type
_entity.pdbx_description
1 polymer ?
#
loop_
_entity_poly.entity_id
_entity_poly.type
_entity_poly.pdbx_seq_one_letter_code
_entity_poly.pdbx_strand_id
1 'polypeptide(L)'
;SGDLGTGKTTLVRELLRALGHRGRVASPTYTLIEPYNLSRFDLHHFDFYRLTHPGAWRDAGFEDAFDSQTVVVVEWPEHAGDGLPAPDLHLWLSADPGEAEDERGFTATAFSNRGQACLTALRDAGFCATVPSPDWGCAAR
;
A
#
# COMPACT_ATOMS: atom_id res chain seq x y z
N SER A 1 -1.02 -4.76 1.14
CA SER A 1 -0.50 -6.02 1.71
C SER A 1 -0.56 -7.11 0.65
N GLY A 2 -0.19 -8.34 0.98
CA GLY A 2 -0.11 -9.48 0.06
C GLY A 2 1.11 -10.34 0.37
N ASP A 3 1.17 -11.54 -0.18
CA ASP A 3 2.24 -12.51 0.13
C ASP A 3 3.63 -12.06 -0.34
N LEU A 4 4.68 -12.75 0.12
CA LEU A 4 6.04 -12.49 -0.34
C LEU A 4 6.13 -12.75 -1.85
N GLY A 5 6.78 -11.85 -2.60
CA GLY A 5 6.92 -11.98 -4.04
C GLY A 5 5.71 -11.53 -4.87
N THR A 6 4.62 -11.07 -4.25
CA THR A 6 3.43 -10.52 -4.96
C THR A 6 3.66 -9.19 -5.68
N GLY A 7 4.85 -8.58 -5.53
CA GLY A 7 5.22 -7.39 -6.28
C GLY A 7 4.89 -6.05 -5.61
N LYS A 8 4.63 -6.01 -4.29
CA LYS A 8 4.35 -4.79 -3.52
C LYS A 8 5.34 -3.64 -3.82
N THR A 9 6.64 -3.86 -3.64
CA THR A 9 7.67 -2.85 -3.99
C THR A 9 7.72 -2.51 -5.47
N THR A 10 7.38 -3.46 -6.36
CA THR A 10 7.29 -3.19 -7.80
C THR A 10 6.12 -2.25 -8.09
N LEU A 11 4.96 -2.44 -7.46
CA LEU A 11 3.83 -1.53 -7.57
C LEU A 11 4.21 -0.11 -7.11
N VAL A 12 4.88 0.04 -5.96
CA VAL A 12 5.33 1.35 -5.47
C VAL A 12 6.31 2.01 -6.44
N ARG A 13 7.23 1.23 -7.00
CA ARG A 13 8.19 1.70 -7.99
C ARG A 13 7.52 2.19 -9.27
N GLU A 14 6.57 1.45 -9.82
CA GLU A 14 5.85 1.87 -11.01
C GLU A 14 4.93 3.07 -10.74
N LEU A 15 4.31 3.15 -9.56
CA LEU A 15 3.57 4.32 -9.12
C LEU A 15 4.45 5.58 -9.11
N LEU A 16 5.61 5.52 -8.45
CA LEU A 16 6.56 6.64 -8.40
C LEU A 16 7.06 7.04 -9.78
N ARG A 17 7.34 6.07 -10.66
CA ARG A 17 7.71 6.34 -12.06
C ARG A 17 6.60 7.05 -12.83
N ALA A 18 5.37 6.58 -12.71
CA ALA A 18 4.19 7.21 -13.32
C ALA A 18 3.97 8.64 -12.81
N LEU A 19 4.33 8.91 -11.55
CA LEU A 19 4.32 10.24 -10.93
C LEU A 19 5.54 11.11 -11.30
N GLY A 20 6.44 10.62 -12.14
CA GLY A 20 7.58 11.37 -12.68
C GLY A 20 8.88 11.24 -11.89
N HIS A 21 8.94 10.40 -10.86
CA HIS A 21 10.19 10.11 -10.16
C HIS A 21 11.16 9.33 -11.06
N ARG A 22 12.41 9.78 -11.15
CA ARG A 22 13.46 9.17 -12.01
C ARG A 22 14.58 8.49 -11.24
N GLY A 23 14.58 8.60 -9.92
CA GLY A 23 15.59 7.97 -9.06
C GLY A 23 15.36 6.47 -8.88
N ARG A 24 16.26 5.86 -8.11
CA ARG A 24 16.13 4.46 -7.72
C ARG A 24 15.06 4.35 -6.63
N VAL A 25 14.08 3.47 -6.86
CA VAL A 25 13.10 3.07 -5.85
C VAL A 25 13.44 1.66 -5.37
N ALA A 26 13.85 1.55 -4.11
CA ALA A 26 14.07 0.29 -3.42
C ALA A 26 13.11 0.19 -2.22
N SER A 27 12.85 -1.04 -1.75
CA SER A 27 12.09 -1.19 -0.52
C SER A 27 12.91 -0.66 0.67
N PRO A 28 12.32 0.18 1.54
CA PRO A 28 12.94 0.65 2.77
C PRO A 28 12.91 -0.41 3.89
N THR A 29 13.07 -1.70 3.58
CA THR A 29 12.95 -2.77 4.58
C THR A 29 13.82 -2.57 5.83
N TYR A 30 14.98 -1.90 5.70
CA TYR A 30 15.89 -1.62 6.82
C TYR A 30 15.79 -0.20 7.38
N THR A 31 15.49 0.79 6.53
CA THR A 31 15.30 2.19 6.96
C THR A 31 13.89 2.46 7.48
N LEU A 32 12.97 1.52 7.25
CA LEU A 32 11.52 1.56 7.49
C LEU A 32 10.76 2.61 6.69
N ILE A 33 11.38 3.74 6.34
CA ILE A 33 10.84 4.82 5.53
C ILE A 33 11.82 5.22 4.42
N GLU A 34 11.27 5.62 3.27
CA GLU A 34 11.95 6.35 2.20
C GLU A 34 11.05 7.50 1.70
N PRO A 35 11.46 8.77 1.85
CA PRO A 35 10.70 9.92 1.36
C PRO A 35 11.03 10.23 -0.11
N TYR A 36 10.01 10.63 -0.87
CA TYR A 36 10.11 11.01 -2.28
C TYR A 36 9.43 12.36 -2.51
N ASN A 37 10.20 13.38 -2.88
CA ASN A 37 9.67 14.70 -3.21
C ASN A 37 9.18 14.70 -4.66
N LEU A 38 7.88 14.88 -4.87
CA LEU A 38 7.26 14.98 -6.20
C LEU A 38 6.81 16.42 -6.45
N SER A 39 6.49 16.73 -7.71
CA SER A 39 6.17 18.11 -8.12
C SER A 39 4.96 18.76 -7.42
N ARG A 40 4.06 17.96 -6.82
CA ARG A 40 2.78 18.43 -6.27
C ARG A 40 2.52 18.00 -4.83
N PHE A 41 3.20 16.98 -4.36
CA PHE A 41 3.01 16.37 -3.04
C PHE A 41 4.24 15.50 -2.73
N ASP A 42 4.44 15.17 -1.47
CA ASP A 42 5.48 14.22 -1.06
C ASP A 42 4.89 12.81 -0.95
N LEU A 43 5.68 11.79 -1.28
CA LEU A 43 5.30 10.39 -1.08
C LEU A 43 6.24 9.75 -0.08
N HIS A 44 5.72 9.26 1.04
CA HIS A 44 6.49 8.50 2.02
C HIS A 44 6.20 7.01 1.86
N HIS A 45 7.21 6.24 1.48
CA HIS A 45 7.12 4.80 1.34
C HIS A 45 7.60 4.15 2.63
N PHE A 46 6.74 3.36 3.27
CA PHE A 46 7.06 2.55 4.42
C PHE A 46 7.06 1.06 4.06
N ASP A 47 7.96 0.30 4.69
CA ASP A 47 7.95 -1.17 4.66
C ASP A 47 8.08 -1.71 6.08
N PHE A 48 7.00 -2.36 6.54
CA PHE A 48 6.89 -2.87 7.91
C PHE A 48 7.26 -4.34 8.07
N TYR A 49 7.78 -5.00 7.01
CA TYR A 49 8.17 -6.41 7.06
C TYR A 49 9.15 -6.74 8.21
N ARG A 50 10.01 -5.78 8.58
CA ARG A 50 11.01 -5.93 9.66
C ARG A 50 10.75 -5.05 10.88
N LEU A 51 9.51 -4.64 11.13
CA LEU A 51 9.19 -4.02 12.42
C LEU A 51 9.61 -4.94 13.56
N THR A 52 10.30 -4.37 14.54
CA THR A 52 10.80 -5.13 15.69
C THR A 52 9.68 -5.51 16.66
N HIS A 53 8.62 -4.70 16.71
CA HIS A 53 7.40 -4.94 17.49
C HIS A 53 6.23 -4.10 16.95
N PRO A 54 4.95 -4.44 17.26
CA PRO A 54 3.74 -3.76 16.75
C PRO A 54 3.55 -2.27 17.10
N GLY A 55 4.51 -1.61 17.74
CA GLY A 55 4.49 -0.16 18.01
C GLY A 55 5.60 0.62 17.30
N ALA A 56 6.61 -0.08 16.76
CA ALA A 56 7.83 0.53 16.23
C ALA A 56 7.59 1.46 15.03
N TRP A 57 6.43 1.37 14.38
CA TRP A 57 6.06 2.27 13.28
C TRP A 57 5.93 3.72 13.74
N ARG A 58 5.56 3.97 15.02
CA ARG A 58 5.52 5.32 15.61
C ARG A 58 6.92 5.92 15.65
N ASP A 59 7.87 5.14 16.19
CA ASP A 59 9.28 5.52 16.29
C ASP A 59 9.96 5.66 14.92
N ALA A 60 9.43 4.98 13.90
CA ALA A 60 9.90 5.08 12.51
C ALA A 60 9.50 6.39 11.81
N GLY A 61 8.84 7.32 12.50
CA GLY A 61 8.44 8.62 11.95
C GLY A 61 7.14 8.58 11.14
N PHE A 62 6.30 7.55 11.34
CA PHE A 62 5.03 7.43 10.62
C PHE A 62 4.03 8.52 10.99
N GLU A 63 3.96 8.93 12.26
CA GLU A 63 3.03 9.99 12.69
C GLU A 63 3.43 11.35 12.10
N ASP A 64 4.73 11.60 11.98
CA ASP A 64 5.29 12.82 11.40
C ASP A 64 5.14 12.86 9.86
N ALA A 65 4.83 11.72 9.22
CA ALA A 65 4.65 11.65 7.77
C ALA A 65 3.31 12.22 7.30
N PHE A 66 2.33 12.41 8.18
CA PHE A 66 1.02 12.92 7.80
C PHE A 66 1.01 14.46 7.71
N ASP A 67 0.99 14.96 6.48
CA ASP A 67 0.62 16.33 6.16
C ASP A 67 -0.47 16.33 5.07
N SER A 68 -1.17 17.45 4.95
CA SER A 68 -2.16 17.78 3.91
C SER A 68 -1.65 17.63 2.47
N GLN A 69 -0.33 17.57 2.25
CA GLN A 69 0.32 17.41 0.95
C GLN A 69 1.20 16.15 0.89
N THR A 70 0.93 15.13 1.70
CA THR A 70 1.68 13.87 1.69
C THR A 70 0.79 12.68 1.35
N VAL A 71 1.29 11.78 0.52
CA VAL A 71 0.74 10.45 0.30
C VAL A 71 1.62 9.42 1.02
N VAL A 72 1.04 8.63 1.90
CA VAL A 72 1.75 7.58 2.62
C VAL A 72 1.42 6.22 1.99
N VAL A 73 2.44 5.46 1.61
CA VAL A 73 2.29 4.12 1.05
C VAL A 73 2.97 3.12 1.99
N VAL A 74 2.21 2.13 2.47
CA VAL A 74 2.70 1.16 3.45
C VAL A 74 2.69 -0.25 2.86
N GLU A 75 3.88 -0.85 2.76
CA GLU A 75 4.01 -2.30 2.58
C GLU A 75 3.90 -3.01 3.94
N TRP A 76 3.29 -4.20 3.94
CA TRP A 76 3.16 -5.05 5.13
C TRP A 76 2.46 -4.37 6.35
N PRO A 77 1.36 -3.60 6.16
CA PRO A 77 0.68 -2.92 7.27
C PRO A 77 0.24 -3.87 8.40
N GLU A 78 0.00 -5.14 8.10
CA GLU A 78 -0.34 -6.19 9.07
C GLU A 78 0.72 -6.37 10.19
N HIS A 79 1.98 -6.01 9.96
CA HIS A 79 3.03 -6.09 10.98
C HIS A 79 2.99 -4.95 12.01
N ALA A 80 2.24 -3.88 11.73
CA ALA A 80 2.05 -2.75 12.65
C ALA A 80 0.95 -3.00 13.71
N GLY A 81 0.27 -4.15 13.66
CA GLY A 81 -0.83 -4.49 14.57
C GLY A 81 -2.01 -3.51 14.51
N ASP A 82 -2.88 -3.57 15.52
CA ASP A 82 -4.14 -2.83 15.55
C ASP A 82 -3.98 -1.31 15.79
N GLY A 83 -2.76 -0.84 16.04
CA GLY A 83 -2.47 0.56 16.32
C GLY A 83 -2.36 1.45 15.09
N LEU A 84 -2.20 0.86 13.89
CA LEU A 84 -2.01 1.60 12.66
C LEU A 84 -3.34 2.28 12.24
N PRO A 85 -3.33 3.59 11.89
CA PRO A 85 -4.50 4.25 11.36
C PRO A 85 -5.07 3.53 10.13
N ALA A 86 -6.41 3.53 10.01
CA ALA A 86 -7.06 2.95 8.84
C ALA A 86 -6.62 3.69 7.55
N PRO A 87 -6.24 2.96 6.48
CA PRO A 87 -5.81 3.58 5.23
C PRO A 87 -7.01 4.15 4.48
N ASP A 88 -6.82 5.20 3.67
CA ASP A 88 -7.86 5.65 2.73
C ASP A 88 -8.23 4.53 1.74
N LEU A 89 -7.20 3.88 1.18
CA LEU A 89 -7.30 2.79 0.20
C LEU A 89 -6.35 1.66 0.59
N HIS A 90 -6.84 0.43 0.59
CA HIS A 90 -6.07 -0.77 0.83
C HIS A 90 -6.03 -1.65 -0.42
N LEU A 91 -4.83 -2.01 -0.84
CA LEU A 91 -4.59 -2.95 -1.94
C LEU A 91 -4.07 -4.28 -1.37
N TRP A 92 -4.78 -5.36 -1.66
CA TRP A 92 -4.32 -6.74 -1.43
C TRP A 92 -3.82 -7.32 -2.75
N LEU A 93 -2.54 -7.62 -2.85
CA LEU A 93 -1.94 -8.22 -4.05
C LEU A 93 -1.88 -9.74 -3.90
N SER A 94 -2.30 -10.45 -4.95
CA SER A 94 -2.23 -11.91 -5.03
C SER A 94 -1.46 -12.36 -6.27
N ALA A 95 -0.62 -13.36 -6.11
CA ALA A 95 -0.11 -14.14 -7.24
C ALA A 95 -1.05 -15.34 -7.39
N ASP A 96 -1.69 -15.49 -8.56
CA ASP A 96 -2.52 -16.65 -8.81
C ASP A 96 -1.62 -17.79 -9.34
N PRO A 97 -1.50 -18.92 -8.63
CA PRO A 97 -0.70 -20.04 -9.10
C PRO A 97 -1.28 -20.72 -10.36
N GLY A 98 -2.50 -20.36 -10.78
CA GLY A 98 -3.15 -20.88 -12.00
C GLY A 98 -3.02 -19.99 -13.25
N GLU A 99 -2.58 -18.74 -13.10
CA GLU A 99 -2.36 -17.82 -14.22
C GLU A 99 -0.89 -17.87 -14.69
N ALA A 100 -0.59 -17.27 -15.85
CA ALA A 100 0.79 -17.17 -16.33
C ALA A 100 1.71 -16.55 -15.26
N GLU A 101 2.98 -16.98 -15.19
CA GLU A 101 3.95 -16.57 -14.15
C GLU A 101 4.10 -15.04 -13.96
N ASP A 102 3.69 -14.25 -14.96
CA ASP A 102 3.77 -12.80 -15.01
C ASP A 102 2.46 -12.05 -14.66
N GLU A 103 1.34 -12.76 -14.47
CA GLU A 103 0.06 -12.13 -14.13
C GLU A 103 -0.09 -11.95 -12.62
N ARG A 104 -0.54 -10.77 -12.19
CA ARG A 104 -0.79 -10.44 -10.78
C ARG A 104 -2.18 -9.84 -10.64
N GLY A 105 -2.93 -10.38 -9.70
CA GLY A 105 -4.23 -9.82 -9.31
C GLY A 105 -4.10 -8.88 -8.12
N PHE A 106 -5.09 -7.99 -7.96
CA PHE A 106 -5.26 -7.27 -6.71
C PHE A 106 -6.74 -7.04 -6.40
N THR A 107 -7.04 -6.92 -5.11
CA THR A 107 -8.31 -6.43 -4.58
C THR A 107 -8.09 -5.04 -3.98
N ALA A 108 -9.03 -4.12 -4.18
CA ALA A 108 -8.93 -2.74 -3.68
C ALA A 108 -10.14 -2.36 -2.81
N THR A 109 -9.85 -1.96 -1.57
CA THR A 109 -10.88 -1.60 -0.58
C THR A 109 -10.69 -0.16 -0.15
N ALA A 110 -11.75 0.63 -0.18
CA ALA A 110 -11.72 2.01 0.27
C ALA A 110 -12.37 2.15 1.66
N PHE A 111 -11.71 2.88 2.57
CA PHE A 111 -12.21 3.14 3.94
C PHE A 111 -12.48 4.63 4.20
N SER A 112 -12.32 5.47 3.18
CA SER A 112 -12.63 6.90 3.26
C SER A 112 -13.23 7.43 1.96
N ASN A 113 -13.76 8.66 1.98
CA ASN A 113 -14.24 9.34 0.77
C ASN A 113 -13.12 9.55 -0.27
N ARG A 114 -11.88 9.77 0.17
CA ARG A 114 -10.72 9.88 -0.73
C ARG A 114 -10.41 8.52 -1.36
N GLY A 115 -10.43 7.46 -0.57
CA GLY A 115 -10.29 6.09 -1.08
C GLY A 115 -11.37 5.71 -2.09
N GLN A 116 -12.62 6.10 -1.85
CA GLN A 116 -13.74 5.86 -2.78
C GLN A 116 -13.54 6.60 -4.11
N ALA A 117 -12.99 7.82 -4.07
CA ALA A 117 -12.61 8.54 -5.28
C ALA A 117 -11.50 7.81 -6.04
N CYS A 118 -10.47 7.30 -5.34
CA CYS A 118 -9.43 6.49 -5.96
C CYS A 118 -9.98 5.20 -6.58
N LEU A 119 -10.89 4.51 -5.88
CA LEU A 119 -11.51 3.28 -6.36
C LEU A 119 -12.34 3.51 -7.63
N THR A 120 -13.09 4.61 -7.68
CA THR A 120 -13.83 5.04 -8.87
C THR A 120 -12.86 5.29 -10.03
N ALA A 121 -11.77 6.02 -9.80
CA ALA A 121 -10.77 6.29 -10.82
C ALA A 121 -10.10 5.01 -11.36
N LEU A 122 -9.83 4.02 -10.50
CA LEU A 122 -9.30 2.71 -10.92
C LEU A 122 -10.29 1.97 -11.82
N ARG A 123 -11.59 2.01 -11.52
CA ARG A 123 -12.64 1.40 -12.34
C ARG A 123 -12.79 2.09 -13.69
N ASP A 124 -12.76 3.42 -13.70
CA ASP A 124 -12.83 4.22 -14.92
C ASP A 124 -11.62 3.97 -15.83
N ALA A 125 -10.47 3.63 -15.24
CA ALA A 125 -9.26 3.20 -15.94
C ALA A 125 -9.30 1.72 -16.42
N GLY A 126 -10.40 1.00 -16.18
CA GLY A 126 -10.62 -0.37 -16.66
C GLY A 126 -10.15 -1.47 -15.71
N PHE A 127 -9.71 -1.14 -14.49
CA PHE A 127 -9.33 -2.16 -13.50
C PHE A 127 -10.56 -2.74 -12.79
N CYS A 128 -10.61 -4.07 -12.68
CA CYS A 128 -11.67 -4.76 -11.93
C CYS A 128 -11.40 -4.65 -10.42
N ALA A 129 -11.79 -3.52 -9.82
CA ALA A 129 -11.63 -3.29 -8.39
C ALA A 129 -12.88 -3.75 -7.61
N THR A 130 -12.78 -4.92 -6.97
CA THR A 130 -13.82 -5.48 -6.10
C THR A 130 -13.75 -4.85 -4.71
N VAL A 131 -14.89 -4.41 -4.18
CA VAL A 131 -15.01 -3.94 -2.78
C VAL A 131 -15.31 -5.19 -1.96
N PRO A 132 -14.45 -5.61 -1.00
CA PRO A 132 -14.86 -6.63 -0.06
C PRO A 132 -16.02 -6.08 0.78
N SER A 133 -17.06 -6.89 0.95
CA SER A 133 -18.17 -6.55 1.85
C SER A 133 -17.64 -6.35 3.28
N PRO A 134 -18.34 -5.56 4.13
CA PRO A 134 -17.86 -5.22 5.49
C PRO A 134 -17.79 -6.39 6.48
N ASP A 135 -17.99 -7.63 6.04
CA ASP A 135 -18.10 -8.79 6.92
C ASP A 135 -16.71 -9.33 7.29
N TRP A 136 -16.08 -8.68 8.27
CA TRP A 136 -14.93 -9.21 9.01
C TRP A 136 -15.34 -10.34 9.99
N GLY A 137 -16.27 -11.20 9.56
CA GLY A 137 -16.95 -12.14 10.44
C GLY A 137 -17.31 -13.44 9.74
N CYS A 138 -16.74 -14.52 10.26
CA CYS A 138 -17.11 -15.93 10.09
C CYS A 138 -16.35 -16.73 9.03
N ALA A 139 -15.54 -17.65 9.56
CA ALA A 139 -14.94 -18.79 8.88
C ALA A 139 -15.97 -19.72 8.21
N ALA A 140 -15.53 -20.39 7.16
CA ALA A 140 -15.96 -21.75 6.81
C ALA A 140 -14.72 -22.44 6.23
N ARG A 141 -14.13 -23.44 6.90
CA ARG A 141 -14.56 -24.86 6.95
C ARG A 141 -14.79 -25.46 5.58
#